data_AF-A0AAY4CIT7-F1
#
_entry.id   AF-A0AAY4CIT7-F1
#
_cell.length_a   1.000
_cell.length_b   1.000
_cell.length_c   1.000
_cell.angle_alpha   90.00
_cell.angle_beta   90.00
_cell.angle_gamma   90.00
#
_symmetry.space_group_name_H-M   'P 1'
#
loop_
_entity.id
_entity.type
_entity.pdbx_description
1 polymer ?
#
loop_
_entity_poly.entity_id
_entity_poly.type
_entity_poly.pdbx_seq_one_letter_code
_entity_poly.pdbx_strand_id
1 'polypeptide(L)'
;MSYFRPPSLNMTQEEKEDLRRAKLRFLFNMHDTDNDGTITLEEYRHVVEELLSRSGAIGQETAKGITDAAMLEVASTSVGHMGPDDVYEGITFEHFLKILKGIEIESRMHIRFLNMDTTVLCK
;
A
#
# COMPACT_ATOMS: atom_id res chain seq x y z
N MET A 1 3.18 4.33 -16.81
CA MET A 1 2.44 3.04 -16.74
C MET A 1 3.36 1.82 -16.52
N SER A 2 4.55 1.99 -15.92
CA SER A 2 5.55 0.91 -15.71
C SER A 2 5.37 0.13 -14.38
N TYR A 3 4.58 0.64 -13.43
CA TYR A 3 4.45 0.06 -12.08
C TYR A 3 3.66 -1.26 -12.01
N PHE A 4 2.84 -1.55 -13.02
CA PHE A 4 2.00 -2.76 -13.05
C PHE A 4 2.57 -3.89 -13.90
N ARG A 5 3.83 -3.77 -14.36
CA ARG A 5 4.48 -4.82 -15.13
C ARG A 5 4.78 -6.01 -14.21
N PRO A 6 4.55 -7.26 -14.67
CA PRO A 6 4.99 -8.44 -13.93
C PRO A 6 6.52 -8.42 -13.77
N PRO A 7 7.04 -8.84 -12.60
CA PRO A 7 8.47 -8.97 -12.40
C PRO A 7 9.04 -9.97 -13.40
N SER A 8 10.09 -9.61 -14.12
CA SER A 8 10.77 -10.54 -15.02
C SER A 8 11.51 -11.60 -14.22
N LEU A 9 11.42 -12.87 -14.66
CA LEU A 9 12.05 -14.03 -14.02
C LEU A 9 13.58 -13.89 -13.85
N ASN A 10 14.23 -13.05 -14.66
CA ASN A 10 15.69 -12.84 -14.67
C ASN A 10 16.16 -11.56 -13.94
N MET A 11 15.32 -10.96 -13.09
CA MET A 11 15.73 -9.78 -12.33
C MET A 11 16.60 -10.14 -11.12
N THR A 12 17.63 -9.33 -10.92
CA THR A 12 18.49 -9.37 -9.73
C THR A 12 17.71 -8.99 -8.47
N GLN A 13 18.25 -9.35 -7.30
CA GLN A 13 17.62 -9.04 -6.02
C GLN A 13 17.52 -7.52 -5.78
N GLU A 14 18.52 -6.76 -6.22
CA GLU A 14 18.55 -5.30 -6.14
C GLU A 14 17.46 -4.65 -7.00
N GLU A 15 17.32 -5.09 -8.26
CA GLU A 15 16.23 -4.60 -9.13
C GLU A 15 14.84 -4.94 -8.58
N LYS A 16 14.68 -6.10 -7.90
CA LYS A 16 13.42 -6.47 -7.25
C LYS A 16 13.10 -5.54 -6.08
N GLU A 17 14.10 -5.19 -5.28
CA GLU A 17 13.93 -4.24 -4.17
C GLU A 17 13.61 -2.83 -4.69
N ASP A 18 14.23 -2.38 -5.77
CA ASP A 18 13.91 -1.11 -6.42
C ASP A 18 12.48 -1.09 -6.99
N LEU A 19 12.07 -2.16 -7.69
CA LEU A 19 10.68 -2.29 -8.15
C LEU A 19 9.70 -2.31 -7.00
N ARG A 20 10.01 -3.05 -5.93
CA ARG A 20 9.18 -3.12 -4.73
C ARG A 20 9.04 -1.74 -4.10
N ARG A 21 10.14 -1.01 -3.93
CA ARG A 21 10.16 0.35 -3.39
C ARG A 21 9.37 1.31 -4.27
N ALA A 22 9.51 1.22 -5.60
CA ALA A 22 8.76 2.03 -6.55
C ALA A 22 7.24 1.76 -6.50
N LYS A 23 6.84 0.48 -6.42
CA LYS A 23 5.43 0.06 -6.29
C LYS A 23 4.81 0.50 -4.96
N LEU A 24 5.55 0.31 -3.87
CA LEU A 24 5.14 0.77 -2.55
C LEU A 24 5.03 2.29 -2.50
N ARG A 25 5.94 3.02 -3.15
CA ARG A 25 5.87 4.48 -3.26
C ARG A 25 4.66 4.94 -4.07
N PHE A 26 4.31 4.23 -5.14
CA PHE A 26 3.09 4.52 -5.88
C PHE A 26 1.84 4.31 -5.01
N LEU A 27 1.77 3.19 -4.26
CA LEU A 27 0.69 2.95 -3.30
C LEU A 27 0.63 4.04 -2.24
N PHE A 28 1.77 4.39 -1.66
CA PHE A 28 1.87 5.43 -0.64
C PHE A 28 1.34 6.77 -1.16
N ASN A 29 1.86 7.25 -2.29
CA ASN A 29 1.42 8.49 -2.94
C ASN A 29 -0.04 8.48 -3.41
N MET A 30 -0.67 7.32 -3.54
CA MET A 30 -2.10 7.23 -3.86
C MET A 30 -2.98 7.48 -2.62
N HIS A 31 -2.46 7.22 -1.42
CA HIS A 31 -3.20 7.36 -0.16
C HIS A 31 -2.83 8.64 0.58
N ASP A 32 -1.59 9.11 0.41
CA ASP A 32 -1.10 10.42 0.82
C ASP A 32 -1.74 11.50 -0.06
N THR A 33 -2.78 12.14 0.46
CA THR A 33 -3.64 13.07 -0.30
C THR A 33 -3.04 14.46 -0.30
N ASP A 34 -2.36 14.85 0.78
CA ASP A 34 -1.70 16.14 0.92
C ASP A 34 -0.22 16.14 0.45
N ASN A 35 0.32 14.97 0.12
CA ASN A 35 1.69 14.75 -0.33
C ASN A 35 2.73 15.22 0.70
N ASP A 36 2.38 15.19 1.99
CA ASP A 36 3.27 15.57 3.08
C ASP A 36 4.30 14.47 3.42
N GLY A 37 4.14 13.27 2.85
CA GLY A 37 5.03 12.13 3.06
C GLY A 37 4.66 11.26 4.27
N THR A 38 3.50 11.49 4.89
CA THR A 38 2.99 10.81 6.07
C THR A 38 1.50 10.54 5.93
N ILE A 39 1.11 9.27 5.84
CA ILE A 39 -0.33 8.94 5.82
C ILE A 39 -0.87 9.12 7.24
N THR A 40 -1.65 10.17 7.43
CA THR A 40 -2.29 10.49 8.70
C THR A 40 -3.40 9.49 9.02
N LEU A 41 -3.84 9.44 10.28
CA LEU A 41 -4.94 8.58 10.70
C LEU A 41 -6.24 8.91 9.93
N GLU A 42 -6.48 10.19 9.64
CA GLU A 42 -7.66 10.62 8.89
C GLU A 42 -7.63 10.14 7.44
N GLU A 43 -6.48 10.23 6.77
CA GLU A 43 -6.31 9.74 5.40
C GLU A 43 -6.44 8.22 5.32
N TYR A 44 -5.80 7.50 6.24
CA TYR A 44 -5.92 6.05 6.30
C TYR A 44 -7.37 5.62 6.50
N ARG A 45 -8.08 6.29 7.42
CA ARG A 45 -9.50 6.04 7.65
C ARG A 45 -10.34 6.30 6.42
N HIS A 46 -10.09 7.40 5.72
CA HIS A 46 -10.83 7.74 4.51
C HIS A 46 -10.68 6.65 3.45
N VAL A 47 -9.47 6.14 3.25
CA VAL A 47 -9.22 5.08 2.26
C VAL A 47 -9.87 3.76 2.66
N VAL A 48 -9.74 3.34 3.92
CA VAL A 48 -10.37 2.10 4.40
C VAL A 48 -11.90 2.18 4.30
N GLU A 49 -12.50 3.31 4.70
CA GLU A 49 -13.94 3.54 4.56
C GLU A 49 -14.36 3.51 3.08
N GLU A 50 -13.60 4.12 2.16
CA GLU A 50 -13.92 4.12 0.73
C GLU A 50 -13.84 2.71 0.13
N LEU A 51 -12.77 1.96 0.43
CA LEU A 51 -12.55 0.59 -0.06
C LEU A 51 -13.64 -0.37 0.43
N LEU A 52 -14.01 -0.27 1.71
CA LEU A 52 -15.02 -1.12 2.31
C LEU A 52 -16.44 -0.73 1.86
N SER A 53 -16.72 0.57 1.70
CA SER A 53 -18.00 1.05 1.18
C SER A 53 -18.23 0.60 -0.27
N ARG A 54 -17.20 0.59 -1.11
CA ARG A 54 -17.29 0.05 -2.49
C ARG A 54 -17.53 -1.45 -2.54
N SER A 55 -17.10 -2.20 -1.52
CA SER A 55 -17.27 -3.65 -1.47
C SER A 55 -18.71 -4.08 -1.13
N GLY A 56 -19.58 -3.17 -0.68
CA GLY A 56 -21.01 -3.41 -0.40
C GLY A 56 -21.30 -4.40 0.73
N ALA A 57 -20.28 -5.03 1.30
CA ALA A 57 -20.40 -6.13 2.26
C ALA A 57 -20.23 -5.68 3.72
N ILE A 58 -19.67 -4.49 3.96
CA ILE A 58 -19.22 -4.05 5.29
C ILE A 58 -19.80 -2.65 5.59
N GLY A 59 -20.52 -2.53 6.70
CA GLY A 59 -21.11 -1.26 7.16
C GLY A 59 -20.06 -0.27 7.68
N GLN A 60 -20.39 1.03 7.67
CA GLN A 60 -19.46 2.10 8.09
C GLN A 60 -18.91 1.92 9.51
N GLU A 61 -19.73 1.40 10.42
CA GLU A 61 -19.30 1.13 11.81
C GLU A 61 -18.21 0.04 11.89
N THR A 62 -18.31 -0.99 11.06
CA THR A 62 -17.32 -2.07 11.00
C THR A 62 -16.05 -1.60 10.30
N ALA A 63 -16.18 -0.78 9.26
CA ALA A 63 -15.03 -0.16 8.58
C ALA A 63 -14.21 0.72 9.54
N LYS A 64 -14.88 1.49 10.39
CA LYS A 64 -14.23 2.27 11.44
C LYS A 64 -13.48 1.37 12.43
N GLY A 65 -14.11 0.29 12.92
CA GLY A 65 -13.46 -0.65 13.84
C GLY A 65 -12.23 -1.34 13.25
N ILE A 66 -12.26 -1.70 11.96
CA ILE A 66 -11.11 -2.26 11.24
C ILE A 66 -9.98 -1.23 11.14
N THR A 67 -10.33 0.01 10.82
CA THR A 67 -9.36 1.12 10.73
C THR A 67 -8.68 1.35 12.08
N ASP A 68 -9.46 1.47 13.15
CA ASP A 68 -8.95 1.71 14.51
C ASP A 68 -8.03 0.56 14.97
N ALA A 69 -8.41 -0.69 14.68
CA ALA A 69 -7.60 -1.86 14.98
C ALA A 69 -6.28 -1.89 14.20
N ALA A 70 -6.33 -1.63 12.89
CA ALA A 70 -5.13 -1.59 12.05
C ALA A 70 -4.18 -0.45 12.48
N MET A 71 -4.71 0.73 12.78
CA MET A 71 -3.91 1.85 13.29
C MET A 71 -3.27 1.53 14.64
N LEU A 72 -3.97 0.84 15.54
CA LEU A 72 -3.41 0.40 16.81
C LEU A 72 -2.27 -0.60 16.63
N GLU A 73 -2.39 -1.53 15.69
CA GLU A 73 -1.31 -2.47 15.36
C GLU A 73 -0.11 -1.75 14.76
N VAL A 74 -0.34 -0.78 13.88
CA VAL A 74 0.72 0.02 13.26
C VAL A 74 1.42 0.87 14.31
N ALA A 75 0.68 1.56 15.18
CA ALA A 75 1.25 2.27 16.32
C ALA A 75 2.09 1.30 17.16
N SER A 76 1.54 0.15 17.54
CA SER A 76 2.20 -0.88 18.36
C SER A 76 3.48 -1.47 17.73
N THR A 77 3.55 -1.60 16.40
CA THR A 77 4.75 -2.07 15.68
C THR A 77 5.78 -0.97 15.43
N SER A 78 5.38 0.30 15.56
CA SER A 78 6.25 1.47 15.37
C SER A 78 6.72 2.13 16.69
N VAL A 79 6.19 1.74 17.86
CA VAL A 79 6.58 2.23 19.22
C VAL A 79 8.06 2.02 19.57
N GLY A 80 8.87 1.37 18.73
CA GLY A 80 10.32 1.34 18.93
C GLY A 80 10.99 2.73 18.86
N HIS A 81 10.28 3.78 18.44
CA HIS A 81 10.84 5.12 18.22
C HIS A 81 9.94 6.29 18.65
N MET A 82 9.05 6.11 19.64
CA MET A 82 8.28 7.21 20.20
C MET A 82 8.53 7.32 21.71
N GLY A 83 8.99 8.50 22.13
CA GLY A 83 9.03 8.88 23.53
C GLY A 83 7.61 9.00 24.10
N PRO A 84 7.45 8.98 25.44
CA PRO A 84 6.15 9.11 26.09
C PRO A 84 5.40 10.42 25.77
N ASP A 85 6.08 11.42 25.21
CA ASP A 85 5.52 12.71 24.77
C ASP A 85 5.37 12.83 23.23
N ASP A 86 5.78 11.81 22.46
CA ASP A 86 5.68 11.87 21.00
C ASP A 86 4.26 11.49 20.56
N VAL A 87 3.61 12.42 19.86
CA VAL A 87 2.31 12.18 19.25
C VAL A 87 2.51 11.37 17.98
N TYR A 88 1.71 10.32 17.80
CA TYR A 88 1.74 9.54 16.56
C TYR A 88 1.21 10.37 15.39
N GLU A 89 2.12 10.98 14.62
CA GLU A 89 1.77 11.85 13.49
C GLU A 89 1.21 11.05 12.29
N GLY A 90 1.59 9.78 12.12
CA GLY A 90 1.06 8.94 11.07
C GLY A 90 2.03 7.86 10.57
N ILE A 91 1.64 7.22 9.48
CA ILE A 91 2.42 6.18 8.81
C ILE A 91 3.36 6.84 7.81
N THR A 92 4.64 6.94 8.16
CA THR A 92 5.67 7.37 7.21
C THR A 92 5.96 6.29 6.16
N PHE A 93 6.61 6.66 5.06
CA PHE A 93 7.01 5.68 4.05
C PHE A 93 7.88 4.54 4.62
N GLU A 94 8.76 4.83 5.59
CA GLU A 94 9.58 3.81 6.27
C GLU A 94 8.74 2.84 7.11
N HIS A 95 7.68 3.34 7.77
CA HIS A 95 6.70 2.48 8.44
C HIS A 95 5.96 1.61 7.42
N PHE A 96 5.55 2.20 6.30
CA PHE A 96 4.87 1.48 5.22
C PHE A 96 5.71 0.33 4.65
N LEU A 97 7.02 0.55 4.45
CA LEU A 97 7.97 -0.49 4.04
C LEU A 97 8.09 -1.63 5.07
N LYS A 98 8.12 -1.30 6.37
CA LYS A 98 8.21 -2.29 7.46
C LYS A 98 6.94 -3.13 7.57
N ILE A 99 5.77 -2.49 7.54
CA ILE A 99 4.46 -3.15 7.65
C ILE A 99 4.28 -4.13 6.48
N LEU A 100 4.62 -3.70 5.27
CA LEU A 100 4.47 -4.51 4.06
C LEU A 100 5.68 -5.39 3.76
N LYS A 101 6.64 -5.53 4.69
CA LYS A 101 7.83 -6.37 4.50
C LYS A 101 7.47 -7.83 4.25
N GLY A 102 6.39 -8.33 4.86
CA GLY A 102 5.88 -9.68 4.68
C GLY A 102 5.07 -9.90 3.39
N ILE A 103 4.79 -8.85 2.61
CA ILE A 103 3.97 -8.93 1.39
C ILE A 103 4.86 -8.78 0.16
N GLU A 104 4.86 -9.78 -0.71
CA GLU A 104 5.52 -9.75 -2.03
C GLU A 104 4.73 -8.87 -3.03
N ILE A 105 4.79 -7.55 -2.81
CA ILE A 105 4.08 -6.55 -3.62
C ILE A 105 4.51 -6.59 -5.08
N GLU A 106 5.77 -6.92 -5.37
CA GLU A 106 6.25 -7.12 -6.74
C GLU A 106 5.43 -8.15 -7.51
N SER A 107 5.01 -9.22 -6.83
CA SER A 107 4.21 -10.32 -7.40
C SER A 107 2.70 -10.04 -7.35
N ARG A 108 2.21 -9.26 -6.39
CA ARG A 108 0.77 -8.96 -6.26
C ARG A 108 0.31 -7.77 -7.09
N MET A 109 1.12 -6.73 -7.20
CA MET A 109 0.76 -5.48 -7.88
C MET A 109 1.18 -5.54 -9.36
N HIS A 110 0.50 -6.39 -10.12
CA HIS A 110 0.63 -6.49 -11.57
C HIS A 110 -0.74 -6.74 -12.21
N ILE A 111 -0.99 -6.13 -13.37
CA ILE A 111 -2.23 -6.34 -14.10
C ILE A 111 -1.92 -7.35 -15.20
N ARG A 112 -2.51 -8.55 -15.13
CA ARG A 112 -2.52 -9.51 -16.25
C ARG A 112 -3.83 -9.36 -17.00
N PHE A 113 -3.74 -9.01 -18.27
CA PHE A 113 -4.86 -9.21 -19.18
C PHE A 113 -4.87 -10.70 -19.55
N LEU A 114 -5.80 -11.46 -18.96
CA LEU A 114 -5.91 -12.91 -19.17
C LEU A 114 -6.27 -13.28 -20.62
N ASN A 115 -6.86 -12.37 -21.39
CA ASN A 115 -7.29 -12.60 -22.77
C ASN A 115 -6.89 -11.43 -23.68
N MET A 116 -5.59 -11.24 -23.95
CA MET A 116 -5.20 -10.52 -25.16
C MET A 116 -4.52 -11.50 -26.11
N ASP A 117 -5.31 -12.06 -27.03
CA ASP A 117 -4.79 -12.70 -28.23
C ASP A 117 -3.86 -11.71 -28.94
N THR A 118 -2.56 -11.92 -28.85
CA THR A 118 -1.53 -11.10 -29.50
C THR A 118 -1.46 -11.32 -31.01
N THR A 119 -2.46 -11.99 -31.61
CA THR A 119 -2.53 -12.29 -33.04
C THR A 119 -3.02 -11.13 -33.91
N VAL A 120 -3.44 -10.01 -33.32
CA VAL A 120 -3.90 -8.81 -34.05
C VAL A 120 -2.96 -7.61 -33.85
N LEU A 121 -1.68 -7.77 -34.17
CA LEU A 121 -0.87 -6.61 -34.58
C LEU A 121 0.34 -6.98 -35.47
N CYS A 122 0.07 -7.63 -36.60
CA CYS A 122 0.94 -7.59 -37.79
C CYS A 122 0.06 -7.52 -39.04
N LYS A 123 -0.26 -6.30 -39.50
CA LYS A 123 -0.61 -6.01 -40.89
C LYS A 123 0.05 -4.71 -41.29
#